data_AF-A0A976CUM7-F1
#
_entry.id   AF-A0A976CUM7-F1
#
_cell.length_a   1.000
_cell.length_b   1.000
_cell.length_c   1.000
_cell.angle_alpha   90.00
_cell.angle_beta   90.00
_cell.angle_gamma   90.00
#
_symmetry.space_group_name_H-M   'P 1'
#
loop_
_entity.id
_entity.type
_entity.pdbx_description
1 polymer ?
#
loop_
_entity_poly.entity_id
_entity_poly.type
_entity_poly.pdbx_seq_one_letter_code
_entity_poly.pdbx_strand_id
1 'polypeptide(L)'
;MTPAAYTLADQLYAAAPWNKLAEIYLIALIDPATDERHHISLMGANGNHLALALYLGETGRRRFNAMQELPMPESDRIEMILTTPQLQCAFSERSDLMKSELAAIKASGKKYRGDCWPSFRRFRPGYGPSPASPEEVTLLCHAIEQALVVAEQLDDFEDTMRYENGHHTILTRVQRDGEWVTEWTENDTTLYAFPEPEAPSFLCEKISRHQKVGLVDISFQMLPTPIGRNRESSTFPYMLMVMEPSSEFVIGCDLFDVEKQPYETLPSAVVDSLLRMFDRHAICPSGFNLASPVTAALLHNTATALGIRCHVKEHLPVLDHAINLMLSRMM
;
A
#
# COMPACT_ATOMS: atom_id res chain seq x y z
N MET A 1 -5.30 18.33 -16.50
CA MET A 1 -5.93 18.82 -15.26
C MET A 1 -6.80 20.02 -15.57
N THR A 2 -8.05 20.05 -15.12
CA THR A 2 -8.97 21.15 -15.41
C THR A 2 -8.87 22.24 -14.34
N PRO A 3 -9.16 23.52 -14.65
CA PRO A 3 -9.28 24.58 -13.64
C PRO A 3 -10.33 24.29 -12.56
N ALA A 4 -11.36 23.50 -12.87
CA ALA A 4 -12.41 23.08 -11.94
C ALA A 4 -11.85 22.20 -10.81
N ALA A 5 -10.98 21.23 -11.12
CA ALA A 5 -10.36 20.37 -10.10
C ALA A 5 -9.57 21.19 -9.06
N TYR A 6 -8.85 22.22 -9.50
CA TYR A 6 -8.14 23.10 -8.57
C TYR A 6 -9.07 23.96 -7.72
N THR A 7 -10.17 24.47 -8.28
CA THR A 7 -11.17 25.19 -7.47
C THR A 7 -11.78 24.30 -6.41
N LEU A 8 -12.03 23.03 -6.72
CA LEU A 8 -12.56 22.07 -5.75
C LEU A 8 -11.52 21.70 -4.68
N ALA A 9 -10.24 21.58 -5.04
CA ALA A 9 -9.17 21.42 -4.06
C ALA A 9 -9.06 22.64 -3.14
N ASP A 10 -9.24 23.87 -3.66
CA ASP A 10 -9.27 25.09 -2.84
C ASP A 10 -10.43 25.03 -1.81
N GLN A 11 -11.60 24.56 -2.23
CA GLN A 11 -12.77 24.39 -1.35
C GLN A 11 -12.51 23.33 -0.28
N LEU A 12 -11.92 22.19 -0.64
CA LEU A 12 -11.52 21.15 0.30
C LEU A 12 -10.57 21.68 1.36
N TYR A 13 -9.52 22.39 0.95
CA TYR A 13 -8.54 22.96 1.87
C TYR A 13 -9.17 24.01 2.80
N ALA A 14 -10.02 24.88 2.27
CA ALA A 14 -10.69 25.90 3.06
C ALA A 14 -11.70 25.31 4.07
N ALA A 15 -12.40 24.23 3.70
CA ALA A 15 -13.33 23.53 4.58
C ALA A 15 -12.62 22.76 5.70
N ALA A 16 -11.38 22.32 5.46
CA ALA A 16 -10.54 21.57 6.40
C ALA A 16 -11.28 20.39 7.07
N PRO A 17 -11.88 19.47 6.29
CA PRO A 17 -12.76 18.43 6.83
C PRO A 17 -12.04 17.37 7.69
N TRP A 18 -10.71 17.29 7.61
CA TRP A 18 -9.87 16.51 8.54
C TRP A 18 -9.95 16.98 10.00
N ASN A 19 -10.49 18.18 10.27
CA ASN A 19 -10.82 18.61 11.63
C ASN A 19 -12.14 18.01 12.16
N LYS A 20 -12.95 17.41 11.27
CA LYS A 20 -14.25 16.80 11.57
C LYS A 20 -14.19 15.28 11.65
N LEU A 21 -13.31 14.65 10.89
CA LEU A 21 -13.22 13.20 10.80
C LEU A 21 -11.76 12.75 10.88
N ALA A 22 -11.47 11.85 11.81
CA ALA A 22 -10.14 11.25 11.91
C ALA A 22 -9.89 10.28 10.75
N GLU A 23 -8.65 10.20 10.29
CA GLU A 23 -8.21 9.41 9.14
C GLU A 23 -8.41 7.89 9.26
N ILE A 24 -8.67 7.42 10.49
CA ILE A 24 -9.04 6.02 10.81
C ILE A 24 -10.48 5.69 10.40
N TYR A 25 -11.33 6.69 10.19
CA TYR A 25 -12.71 6.53 9.73
C TYR A 25 -12.82 6.75 8.23
N LEU A 26 -13.69 5.95 7.61
CA LEU A 26 -13.95 6.00 6.18
C LEU A 26 -15.39 6.44 5.89
N ILE A 27 -15.57 7.07 4.73
CA ILE A 27 -16.87 7.30 4.11
C ILE A 27 -16.92 6.46 2.83
N ALA A 28 -17.96 5.65 2.65
CA ALA A 28 -18.12 4.90 1.41
C ALA A 28 -18.70 5.77 0.31
N LEU A 29 -18.23 5.58 -0.92
CA LEU A 29 -18.70 6.25 -2.12
C LEU A 29 -19.00 5.20 -3.18
N ILE A 30 -20.23 5.18 -3.69
CA ILE A 30 -20.57 4.38 -4.87
C ILE A 30 -20.38 5.25 -6.10
N ASP A 31 -19.48 4.83 -7.00
CA ASP A 31 -19.30 5.51 -8.28
C ASP A 31 -20.51 5.24 -9.19
N PRO A 32 -21.29 6.26 -9.57
CA PRO A 32 -22.47 6.07 -10.41
C PRO A 32 -22.14 5.56 -11.82
N ALA A 33 -20.90 5.71 -12.30
CA ALA A 33 -20.50 5.25 -13.62
C ALA A 33 -20.20 3.75 -13.67
N THR A 34 -19.74 3.16 -12.57
CA THR A 34 -19.23 1.78 -12.51
C THR A 34 -19.97 0.89 -11.51
N ASP A 35 -20.77 1.49 -10.61
CA ASP A 35 -21.34 0.87 -9.41
C ASP A 35 -20.29 0.32 -8.43
N GLU A 36 -19.02 0.69 -8.63
CA GLU A 36 -17.93 0.28 -7.75
C GLU A 36 -17.96 1.10 -6.45
N ARG A 37 -17.74 0.41 -5.31
CA ARG A 37 -17.62 1.05 -4.00
C ARG A 37 -16.16 1.40 -3.71
N HIS A 38 -15.88 2.68 -3.59
CA HIS A 38 -14.61 3.22 -3.10
C HIS A 38 -14.78 3.80 -1.68
N HIS A 39 -13.66 4.12 -1.02
CA HIS A 39 -13.69 4.61 0.37
C HIS A 39 -12.83 5.85 0.53
N ILE A 40 -13.43 6.91 1.05
CA ILE A 40 -12.80 8.19 1.31
C ILE A 40 -12.23 8.18 2.73
N SER A 41 -10.96 8.58 2.88
CA SER A 41 -10.32 8.92 4.14
C SER A 41 -9.90 10.40 4.11
N LEU A 42 -10.21 11.11 5.19
CA LEU A 42 -9.80 12.49 5.40
C LEU A 42 -8.54 12.50 6.28
N MET A 43 -7.38 12.68 5.64
CA MET A 43 -6.07 12.55 6.27
C MET A 43 -5.58 13.86 6.87
N GLY A 44 -4.86 13.75 7.98
CA GLY A 44 -4.13 14.85 8.58
C GLY A 44 -4.86 15.49 9.77
N ALA A 45 -5.63 14.70 10.52
CA ALA A 45 -6.28 15.18 11.75
C ALA A 45 -5.27 15.71 12.78
N ASN A 46 -4.03 15.23 12.74
CA ASN A 46 -2.91 15.72 13.56
C ASN A 46 -2.03 16.76 12.86
N GLY A 47 -2.48 17.33 11.73
CA GLY A 47 -1.75 18.33 10.94
C GLY A 47 -0.64 17.78 10.05
N ASN A 48 -0.38 16.48 10.07
CA ASN A 48 0.61 15.83 9.22
C ASN A 48 -0.05 15.31 7.93
N HIS A 49 0.47 15.67 6.76
CA HIS A 49 -0.03 15.21 5.44
C HIS A 49 -1.53 15.46 5.23
N LEU A 50 -1.91 16.71 5.04
CA LEU A 50 -3.29 17.09 4.74
C LEU A 50 -3.71 16.55 3.37
N ALA A 51 -4.66 15.62 3.35
CA ALA A 51 -5.11 15.01 2.10
C ALA A 51 -6.53 14.44 2.20
N LEU A 52 -7.16 14.28 1.04
CA LEU A 52 -8.24 13.33 0.84
C LEU A 52 -7.66 12.13 0.08
N ALA A 53 -7.79 10.94 0.65
CA ALA A 53 -7.46 9.68 -0.01
C ALA A 53 -8.73 8.93 -0.40
N LEU A 54 -8.80 8.45 -1.64
CA LEU A 54 -9.84 7.57 -2.15
C LEU A 54 -9.24 6.18 -2.36
N TYR A 55 -9.48 5.27 -1.42
CA TYR A 55 -9.12 3.86 -1.54
C TYR A 55 -10.02 3.16 -2.56
N LEU A 56 -9.40 2.59 -3.58
CA LEU A 56 -10.11 2.09 -4.74
C LEU A 56 -10.60 0.65 -4.51
N GLY A 57 -11.92 0.52 -4.48
CA GLY A 57 -12.58 -0.78 -4.60
C GLY A 57 -12.41 -1.63 -3.36
N GLU A 58 -12.69 -2.92 -3.52
CA GLU A 58 -12.53 -3.90 -2.45
C GLU A 58 -11.07 -4.06 -2.03
N THR A 59 -10.13 -4.09 -2.98
CA THR A 59 -8.70 -4.24 -2.67
C THR A 59 -8.19 -3.09 -1.81
N GLY A 60 -8.57 -1.84 -2.14
CA GLY A 60 -8.24 -0.66 -1.35
C GLY A 60 -8.76 -0.77 0.08
N ARG A 61 -10.05 -1.11 0.24
CA ARG A 61 -10.69 -1.29 1.56
C ARG A 61 -10.03 -2.39 2.39
N ARG A 62 -9.84 -3.59 1.83
CA ARG A 62 -9.27 -4.73 2.56
C ARG A 62 -7.85 -4.42 3.05
N ARG A 63 -7.05 -3.72 2.23
CA ARG A 63 -5.69 -3.30 2.62
C ARG A 63 -5.72 -2.22 3.70
N PHE A 64 -6.63 -1.25 3.59
CA PHE A 64 -6.87 -0.29 4.68
C PHE A 64 -7.19 -1.00 5.99
N ASN A 65 -8.15 -1.92 6.00
CA ASN A 65 -8.52 -2.68 7.20
C ASN A 65 -7.31 -3.45 7.77
N ALA A 66 -6.52 -4.10 6.91
CA ALA A 66 -5.32 -4.80 7.35
C ALA A 66 -4.27 -3.86 7.97
N MET A 67 -4.08 -2.63 7.46
CA MET A 67 -3.18 -1.65 8.07
C MET A 67 -3.62 -1.18 9.46
N GLN A 68 -4.93 -1.23 9.73
CA GLN A 68 -5.53 -0.80 11.00
C GLN A 68 -5.51 -1.93 12.05
N GLU A 69 -5.79 -3.16 11.62
CA GLU A 69 -6.05 -4.29 12.53
C GLU A 69 -4.86 -5.22 12.73
N LEU A 70 -3.96 -5.34 11.75
CA LEU A 70 -2.85 -6.28 11.83
C LEU A 70 -1.60 -5.64 12.47
N PRO A 71 -1.00 -6.29 13.49
CA PRO A 71 0.30 -5.87 13.98
C PRO A 71 1.36 -6.20 12.92
N MET A 72 2.04 -5.18 12.41
CA MET A 72 3.09 -5.34 11.41
C MET A 72 4.23 -4.33 11.65
N PRO A 73 5.47 -4.68 11.24
CA PRO A 73 6.60 -3.74 11.29
C PRO A 73 6.31 -2.44 10.53
N GLU A 74 6.98 -1.35 10.92
CA GLU A 74 6.78 -0.04 10.28
C GLU A 74 7.07 -0.06 8.77
N SER A 75 8.10 -0.81 8.34
CA SER A 75 8.43 -1.04 6.93
C SER A 75 7.25 -1.60 6.13
N ASP A 76 6.58 -2.60 6.69
CA ASP A 76 5.44 -3.26 6.06
C ASP A 76 4.23 -2.32 6.01
N ARG A 77 4.02 -1.49 7.05
CA ARG A 77 2.97 -0.45 7.01
C ARG A 77 3.23 0.57 5.90
N ILE A 78 4.47 1.03 5.76
CA ILE A 78 4.88 1.97 4.69
C ILE A 78 4.67 1.32 3.32
N GLU A 79 5.08 0.06 3.15
CA GLU A 79 4.81 -0.71 1.93
C GLU A 79 3.32 -0.79 1.63
N MET A 80 2.48 -1.09 2.63
CA MET A 80 1.04 -1.15 2.44
C MET A 80 0.46 0.20 2.01
N ILE A 81 0.87 1.32 2.62
CA ILE A 81 0.39 2.66 2.21
C ILE A 81 0.74 2.93 0.73
N LEU A 82 1.98 2.63 0.33
CA LEU A 82 2.48 2.91 -1.01
C LEU A 82 1.94 1.95 -2.08
N THR A 83 1.61 0.72 -1.70
CA THR A 83 1.10 -0.31 -2.63
C THR A 83 -0.41 -0.43 -2.64
N THR A 84 -1.12 0.19 -1.69
CA THR A 84 -2.59 0.18 -1.71
C THR A 84 -3.10 1.00 -2.89
N PRO A 85 -3.97 0.46 -3.76
CA PRO A 85 -4.59 1.22 -4.84
C PRO A 85 -5.43 2.37 -4.28
N GLN A 86 -4.98 3.61 -4.52
CA GLN A 86 -5.66 4.81 -4.06
C GLN A 86 -5.38 6.01 -4.96
N LEU A 87 -6.29 6.98 -4.93
CA LEU A 87 -6.08 8.33 -5.46
C LEU A 87 -6.00 9.31 -4.29
N GLN A 88 -5.17 10.34 -4.39
CA GLN A 88 -5.07 11.37 -3.37
C GLN A 88 -5.12 12.77 -3.95
N CYS A 89 -5.91 13.63 -3.29
CA CYS A 89 -5.76 15.07 -3.37
C CYS A 89 -5.03 15.53 -2.10
N ALA A 90 -3.73 15.86 -2.21
CA ALA A 90 -2.90 16.19 -1.07
C ALA A 90 -2.33 17.61 -1.17
N PHE A 91 -2.16 18.27 -0.03
CA PHE A 91 -1.63 19.62 0.10
C PHE A 91 -0.23 19.58 0.69
N SER A 92 0.72 20.25 0.04
CA SER A 92 2.13 20.20 0.40
C SER A 92 2.87 21.49 0.04
N GLU A 93 4.16 21.53 0.34
CA GLU A 93 5.01 22.62 -0.11
C GLU A 93 5.29 22.53 -1.60
N ARG A 94 5.60 23.68 -2.19
CA ARG A 94 5.95 23.80 -3.61
C ARG A 94 7.07 22.83 -4.06
N SER A 95 8.02 22.51 -3.19
CA SER A 95 9.16 21.62 -3.46
C SER A 95 8.76 20.15 -3.63
N ASP A 96 7.60 19.76 -3.10
CA ASP A 96 7.14 18.37 -3.14
C ASP A 96 6.45 18.01 -4.45
N LEU A 97 6.06 19.02 -5.24
CA LEU A 97 5.36 18.83 -6.51
C LEU A 97 6.30 18.42 -7.64
N MET A 98 5.80 17.51 -8.47
CA MET A 98 6.42 17.09 -9.71
C MET A 98 6.36 18.20 -10.76
N LYS A 99 7.22 18.11 -11.78
CA LYS A 99 7.29 19.14 -12.83
C LYS A 99 5.97 19.24 -13.61
N SER A 100 5.33 18.11 -13.90
CA SER A 100 4.02 18.08 -14.57
C SER A 100 2.91 18.72 -13.73
N GLU A 101 2.90 18.49 -12.41
CA GLU A 101 1.93 19.10 -11.48
C GLU A 101 2.08 20.63 -11.45
N LEU A 102 3.31 21.13 -11.36
CA LEU A 102 3.60 22.57 -11.39
C LEU A 102 3.19 23.22 -12.71
N ALA A 103 3.42 22.53 -13.84
CA ALA A 103 2.99 22.99 -15.15
C ALA A 103 1.46 23.06 -15.25
N ALA A 104 0.75 22.07 -14.71
CA ALA A 104 -0.70 22.03 -14.68
C ALA A 104 -1.30 23.16 -13.82
N ILE A 105 -0.70 23.47 -12.66
CA ILE A 105 -1.10 24.62 -11.82
C ILE A 105 -0.89 25.93 -12.57
N LYS A 106 0.27 26.10 -13.22
CA LYS A 106 0.54 27.31 -14.00
C LYS A 106 -0.48 27.50 -15.12
N ALA A 107 -0.84 26.42 -15.82
CA ALA A 107 -1.81 26.44 -16.90
C ALA A 107 -3.25 26.74 -16.42
N SER A 108 -3.60 26.40 -15.18
CA SER A 108 -4.92 26.73 -14.62
C SER A 108 -5.05 28.20 -14.17
N GLY A 109 -3.94 28.95 -14.13
CA GLY A 109 -3.91 30.36 -13.69
C GLY A 109 -3.99 30.54 -12.17
N LYS A 110 -4.04 29.44 -11.40
CA LYS A 110 -4.07 29.46 -9.93
C LYS A 110 -2.69 29.82 -9.36
N LYS A 111 -2.68 30.34 -8.13
CA LYS A 111 -1.47 30.73 -7.41
C LYS A 111 -1.59 30.30 -5.95
N TYR A 112 -0.56 29.64 -5.45
CA TYR A 112 -0.49 29.13 -4.09
C TYR A 112 0.73 29.69 -3.36
N ARG A 113 0.70 29.64 -2.02
CA ARG A 113 1.80 30.06 -1.12
C ARG A 113 1.81 29.14 0.09
N GLY A 114 2.97 28.95 0.72
CA GLY A 114 3.10 28.03 1.85
C GLY A 114 2.91 26.58 1.44
N ASP A 115 2.21 25.83 2.28
CA ASP A 115 1.96 24.38 2.24
C ASP A 115 0.60 23.98 1.63
N CYS A 116 -0.11 24.93 1.00
CA CYS A 116 -1.42 24.69 0.40
C CYS A 116 -1.38 24.29 -1.08
N TRP A 117 -0.26 23.79 -1.60
CA TRP A 117 -0.16 23.41 -3.02
C TRP A 117 -0.87 22.07 -3.26
N PRO A 118 -1.96 22.03 -4.05
CA PRO A 118 -2.67 20.80 -4.30
C PRO A 118 -1.93 19.92 -5.31
N SER A 119 -1.89 18.63 -5.03
CA SER A 119 -1.41 17.57 -5.92
C SER A 119 -2.50 16.52 -6.10
N PHE A 120 -2.54 15.90 -7.27
CA PHE A 120 -3.51 14.84 -7.61
C PHE A 120 -2.72 13.62 -8.05
N ARG A 121 -2.62 12.62 -7.16
CA ARG A 121 -1.71 11.50 -7.34
C ARG A 121 -2.45 10.18 -7.28
N ARG A 122 -1.98 9.23 -8.08
CA ARG A 122 -2.36 7.83 -8.01
C ARG A 122 -1.25 7.01 -7.37
N PHE A 123 -1.67 6.00 -6.62
CA PHE A 123 -0.82 5.01 -5.98
C PHE A 123 -1.17 3.66 -6.56
N ARG A 124 -0.16 2.95 -7.06
CA ARG A 124 -0.30 1.65 -7.71
C ARG A 124 0.75 0.69 -7.14
N PRO A 125 0.41 -0.58 -6.87
CA PRO A 125 1.37 -1.55 -6.33
C PRO A 125 2.70 -1.57 -7.10
N GLY A 126 3.81 -1.38 -6.37
CA GLY A 126 5.17 -1.38 -6.92
C GLY A 126 5.58 -0.13 -7.71
N TYR A 127 4.69 0.84 -7.92
CA TYR A 127 5.03 2.12 -8.54
C TYR A 127 5.14 3.22 -7.49
N GLY A 128 6.04 4.17 -7.73
CA GLY A 128 6.06 5.43 -6.99
C GLY A 128 4.75 6.21 -7.22
N PRO A 129 4.34 7.07 -6.25
CA PRO A 129 3.23 7.98 -6.47
C PRO A 129 3.46 8.78 -7.75
N SER A 130 2.44 8.84 -8.60
CA SER A 130 2.51 9.47 -9.93
C SER A 130 1.30 10.34 -10.17
N PRO A 131 1.32 11.29 -11.14
CA PRO A 131 0.14 12.10 -11.43
C PRO A 131 -1.05 11.22 -11.85
N ALA A 132 -2.24 11.56 -11.34
CA ALA A 132 -3.48 10.90 -11.72
C ALA A 132 -3.89 11.24 -13.17
N SER A 133 -4.53 10.29 -13.86
CA SER A 133 -5.10 10.49 -15.20
C SER A 133 -6.30 11.45 -15.15
N PRO A 134 -6.74 12.01 -16.30
CA PRO A 134 -7.95 12.85 -16.35
C PRO A 134 -9.21 12.17 -15.79
N GLU A 135 -9.37 10.87 -16.03
CA GLU A 135 -10.49 10.06 -15.55
C GLU A 135 -10.39 9.85 -14.03
N GLU A 136 -9.20 9.49 -13.54
CA GLU A 136 -8.91 9.34 -12.10
C GLU A 136 -9.13 10.67 -11.35
N VAL A 137 -8.72 11.80 -11.94
CA VAL A 137 -8.99 13.14 -11.39
C VAL A 137 -10.49 13.41 -11.32
N THR A 138 -11.26 12.99 -12.33
CA THR A 138 -12.72 13.20 -12.33
C THR A 138 -13.39 12.42 -11.20
N LEU A 139 -13.00 11.15 -11.02
CA LEU A 139 -13.46 10.33 -9.89
C LEU A 139 -13.06 10.95 -8.54
N LEU A 140 -11.81 11.42 -8.42
CA LEU A 140 -11.33 12.06 -7.20
C LEU A 140 -12.07 13.38 -6.93
N CYS A 141 -12.43 14.16 -7.95
CA CYS A 141 -13.30 15.33 -7.79
C CYS A 141 -14.68 14.95 -7.26
N HIS A 142 -15.32 13.90 -7.79
CA HIS A 142 -16.60 13.42 -7.24
C HIS A 142 -16.45 13.04 -5.76
N ALA A 143 -15.35 12.37 -5.40
CA ALA A 143 -15.07 12.04 -4.01
C ALA A 143 -14.90 13.29 -3.13
N ILE A 144 -14.22 14.34 -3.60
CA ILE A 144 -14.08 15.60 -2.87
C ILE A 144 -15.44 16.29 -2.69
N GLU A 145 -16.25 16.38 -3.75
CA GLU A 145 -17.60 16.96 -3.67
C GLU A 145 -18.45 16.24 -2.62
N GLN A 146 -18.46 14.90 -2.64
CA GLN A 146 -19.24 14.13 -1.68
C GLN A 146 -18.68 14.19 -0.27
N ALA A 147 -17.36 14.25 -0.10
CA ALA A 147 -16.72 14.43 1.20
C ALA A 147 -17.08 15.78 1.82
N LEU A 148 -17.14 16.85 1.03
CA LEU A 148 -17.56 18.17 1.51
C LEU A 148 -19.01 18.15 2.01
N VAL A 149 -19.92 17.53 1.26
CA VAL A 149 -21.33 17.38 1.67
C VAL A 149 -21.47 16.61 2.99
N VAL A 150 -20.71 15.51 3.15
CA VAL A 150 -20.72 14.74 4.39
C VAL A 150 -20.13 15.55 5.54
N ALA A 151 -18.96 16.18 5.34
CA ALA A 151 -18.28 16.93 6.38
C ALA A 151 -19.09 18.11 6.95
N GLU A 152 -19.97 18.72 6.15
CA GLU A 152 -20.92 19.74 6.62
C GLU A 152 -22.00 19.20 7.56
N GLN A 153 -22.30 17.89 7.47
CA GLN A 153 -23.32 17.21 8.27
C GLN A 153 -22.74 16.56 9.53
N LEU A 154 -21.42 16.39 9.61
CA LEU A 154 -20.76 15.75 10.74
C LEU A 154 -20.57 16.71 11.92
N ASP A 155 -20.86 16.21 13.11
CA ASP A 155 -20.32 16.79 14.34
C ASP A 155 -18.80 16.54 14.44
N ASP A 156 -18.12 17.27 15.32
CA ASP A 156 -16.67 17.13 15.49
C ASP A 156 -16.31 15.70 15.94
N PHE A 157 -15.53 15.00 15.12
CA PHE A 157 -15.06 13.62 15.34
C PHE A 157 -16.17 12.57 15.42
N GLU A 158 -17.21 12.73 14.58
CA GLU A 158 -18.29 11.74 14.48
C GLU A 158 -17.83 10.42 13.81
N ASP A 159 -18.25 9.29 14.37
CA ASP A 159 -18.00 7.97 13.82
C ASP A 159 -18.84 7.74 12.55
N THR A 160 -18.18 7.68 11.39
CA THR A 160 -18.78 7.29 10.10
C THR A 160 -18.81 5.79 9.87
N MET A 161 -18.31 5.00 10.84
CA MET A 161 -18.37 3.53 10.86
C MET A 161 -18.91 3.09 12.22
N ARG A 162 -19.92 2.22 12.24
CA ARG A 162 -20.61 1.82 13.47
C ARG A 162 -20.77 0.31 13.55
N TYR A 163 -21.00 -0.19 14.76
CA TYR A 163 -21.45 -1.55 15.02
C TYR A 163 -22.81 -1.51 15.70
N GLU A 164 -23.87 -1.82 14.96
CA GLU A 164 -25.25 -1.76 15.43
C GLU A 164 -25.99 -3.04 15.09
N ASN A 165 -26.75 -3.59 16.05
CA ASN A 165 -27.57 -4.79 15.89
C ASN A 165 -26.80 -6.02 15.34
N GLY A 166 -25.50 -6.13 15.65
CA GLY A 166 -24.68 -7.25 15.18
C GLY A 166 -24.00 -7.02 13.82
N HIS A 167 -24.22 -5.86 13.20
CA HIS A 167 -23.70 -5.54 11.87
C HIS A 167 -22.75 -4.35 11.92
N HIS A 168 -21.66 -4.41 11.15
CA HIS A 168 -20.85 -3.24 10.87
C HIS A 168 -21.52 -2.43 9.75
N THR A 169 -21.67 -1.13 9.96
CA THR A 169 -22.22 -0.20 8.98
C THR A 169 -21.27 0.96 8.73
N ILE A 170 -21.38 1.56 7.55
CA ILE A 170 -20.60 2.72 7.13
C ILE A 170 -21.53 3.76 6.50
N LEU A 171 -21.23 5.03 6.74
CA LEU A 171 -21.89 6.15 6.09
C LEU A 171 -21.51 6.17 4.61
N THR A 172 -22.52 6.10 3.74
CA THR A 172 -22.34 5.91 2.30
C THR A 172 -23.00 7.02 1.51
N ARG A 173 -22.27 7.54 0.52
CA ARG A 173 -22.79 8.43 -0.52
C ARG A 173 -23.07 7.63 -1.78
N VAL A 174 -24.33 7.66 -2.23
CA VAL A 174 -24.80 6.88 -3.37
C VAL A 174 -25.89 7.64 -4.12
N GLN A 175 -26.03 7.40 -5.42
CA GLN A 175 -27.16 7.93 -6.19
C GLN A 175 -28.36 6.97 -6.14
N ARG A 176 -29.53 7.52 -5.81
CA ARG A 176 -30.83 6.86 -5.89
C ARG A 176 -31.73 7.73 -6.77
N ASP A 177 -32.28 7.14 -7.83
CA ASP A 177 -33.14 7.84 -8.79
C ASP A 177 -32.54 9.14 -9.36
N GLY A 178 -31.21 9.17 -9.53
CA GLY A 178 -30.47 10.32 -10.05
C GLY A 178 -30.10 11.39 -9.01
N GLU A 179 -30.49 11.22 -7.75
CA GLU A 179 -30.18 12.13 -6.65
C GLU A 179 -29.18 11.49 -5.67
N TRP A 180 -28.25 12.30 -5.15
CA TRP A 180 -27.31 11.82 -4.14
C TRP A 180 -27.95 11.79 -2.75
N VAL A 181 -27.85 10.65 -2.09
CA VAL A 181 -28.32 10.45 -0.72
C VAL A 181 -27.19 10.00 0.21
N THR A 182 -27.35 10.29 1.50
CA THR A 182 -26.50 9.74 2.58
C THR A 182 -27.28 8.63 3.25
N GLU A 183 -26.75 7.42 3.29
CA GLU A 183 -27.38 6.27 3.96
C GLU A 183 -26.34 5.43 4.71
N TRP A 184 -26.80 4.72 5.73
CA TRP A 184 -25.98 3.70 6.40
C TRP A 184 -26.12 2.39 5.65
N THR A 185 -25.00 1.84 5.19
CA THR A 185 -24.97 0.54 4.49
C THR A 185 -24.07 -0.44 5.19
N GLU A 186 -24.20 -1.73 4.89
CA GLU A 186 -23.30 -2.77 5.38
C GLU A 186 -21.83 -2.45 5.05
N ASN A 187 -20.97 -2.56 6.08
CA ASN A 187 -19.54 -2.37 5.99
C ASN A 187 -18.84 -3.73 6.13
N ASP A 188 -18.27 -4.22 5.04
CA ASP A 188 -17.44 -5.41 5.08
C ASP A 188 -16.10 -5.08 5.79
N THR A 189 -15.79 -5.83 6.84
CA THR A 189 -14.57 -5.67 7.65
C THR A 189 -13.48 -6.68 7.29
N THR A 190 -13.67 -7.45 6.20
CA THR A 190 -12.69 -8.42 5.70
C THR A 190 -11.31 -7.78 5.54
N LEU A 191 -10.30 -8.46 6.08
CA LEU A 191 -8.90 -8.04 5.98
C LEU A 191 -8.29 -8.49 4.65
N TYR A 192 -7.24 -7.80 4.23
CA TYR A 192 -6.44 -8.25 3.09
C TYR A 192 -5.76 -9.58 3.41
N ALA A 193 -6.02 -10.59 2.57
CA ALA A 193 -5.28 -11.86 2.61
C ALA A 193 -3.99 -11.70 1.82
N PHE A 194 -2.86 -11.82 2.50
CA PHE A 194 -1.55 -11.82 1.85
C PHE A 194 -1.40 -13.06 0.96
N PRO A 195 -0.70 -12.96 -0.19
CA PRO A 195 -0.59 -14.05 -1.13
C PRO A 195 0.21 -15.22 -0.55
N GLU A 196 -0.33 -16.43 -0.67
CA GLU A 196 0.33 -17.69 -0.33
C GLU A 196 0.56 -18.50 -1.63
N PRO A 197 1.55 -18.13 -2.47
CA PRO A 197 1.78 -18.78 -3.75
C PRO A 197 2.12 -20.27 -3.59
N GLU A 198 1.68 -21.07 -4.55
CA GLU A 198 2.02 -22.50 -4.61
C GLU A 198 3.52 -22.71 -4.77
N ALA A 199 4.05 -23.72 -4.07
CA ALA A 199 5.46 -24.09 -4.17
C ALA A 199 5.66 -25.13 -5.29
N PRO A 200 6.57 -24.91 -6.25
CA PRO A 200 6.88 -25.89 -7.29
C PRO A 200 7.35 -27.23 -6.69
N SER A 201 6.48 -28.25 -6.75
CA SER A 201 6.70 -29.55 -6.10
C SER A 201 7.98 -30.25 -6.55
N PHE A 202 8.32 -30.17 -7.84
CA PHE A 202 9.54 -30.76 -8.38
C PHE A 202 10.82 -30.11 -7.82
N LEU A 203 10.82 -28.80 -7.57
CA LEU A 203 11.95 -28.11 -6.94
C LEU A 203 12.03 -28.48 -5.47
N CYS A 204 10.89 -28.51 -4.76
CA CYS A 204 10.85 -28.90 -3.35
C CYS A 204 11.36 -30.32 -3.15
N GLU A 205 10.95 -31.27 -4.00
CA GLU A 205 11.43 -32.65 -3.97
C GLU A 205 12.94 -32.72 -4.20
N LYS A 206 13.45 -31.98 -5.20
CA LYS A 206 14.89 -31.91 -5.48
C LYS A 206 15.67 -31.34 -4.28
N ILE A 207 15.19 -30.23 -3.72
CA ILE A 207 15.80 -29.56 -2.56
C ILE A 207 15.77 -30.47 -1.33
N SER A 208 14.72 -31.27 -1.13
CA SER A 208 14.64 -32.18 0.02
C SER A 208 15.80 -33.19 0.10
N ARG A 209 16.46 -33.47 -1.03
CA ARG A 209 17.60 -34.40 -1.18
C ARG A 209 18.97 -33.73 -1.03
N HIS A 210 19.01 -32.40 -0.94
CA HIS A 210 20.24 -31.63 -0.79
C HIS A 210 20.81 -31.70 0.62
N GLN A 211 22.02 -31.16 0.80
CA GLN A 211 22.68 -31.14 2.11
C GLN A 211 21.84 -30.36 3.11
N LYS A 212 21.51 -30.98 4.24
CA LYS A 212 20.79 -30.30 5.32
C LYS A 212 21.66 -29.23 5.95
N VAL A 213 21.11 -28.02 6.07
CA VAL A 213 21.71 -26.89 6.79
C VAL A 213 20.79 -26.45 7.93
N GLY A 214 21.26 -25.53 8.77
CA GLY A 214 20.50 -25.02 9.90
C GLY A 214 19.29 -24.17 9.49
N LEU A 215 18.78 -23.40 10.46
CA LEU A 215 17.79 -22.37 10.20
C LEU A 215 18.39 -21.30 9.28
N VAL A 216 17.58 -20.73 8.40
CA VAL A 216 17.95 -19.58 7.58
C VAL A 216 17.04 -18.41 7.90
N ASP A 217 17.59 -17.21 7.90
CA ASP A 217 16.89 -15.95 8.09
C ASP A 217 16.49 -15.42 6.72
N ILE A 218 15.20 -15.12 6.55
CA ILE A 218 14.64 -14.66 5.27
C ILE A 218 13.84 -13.39 5.47
N SER A 219 14.08 -12.43 4.58
CA SER A 219 13.28 -11.22 4.44
C SER A 219 12.91 -11.01 2.99
N PHE A 220 11.63 -10.68 2.76
CA PHE A 220 11.16 -10.12 1.51
C PHE A 220 10.46 -8.79 1.80
N GLN A 221 10.97 -7.69 1.24
CA GLN A 221 10.45 -6.35 1.51
C GLN A 221 10.62 -5.42 0.30
N MET A 222 9.72 -4.45 0.18
CA MET A 222 9.92 -3.30 -0.69
C MET A 222 11.05 -2.40 -0.16
N LEU A 223 11.94 -1.94 -1.05
CA LEU A 223 12.92 -0.93 -0.72
C LEU A 223 12.29 0.47 -0.89
N PRO A 224 12.34 1.36 0.13
CA PRO A 224 11.67 2.65 0.09
C PRO A 224 12.37 3.68 -0.82
N THR A 225 13.38 3.27 -1.59
CA THR A 225 14.11 4.11 -2.53
C THR A 225 13.58 3.87 -3.94
N PRO A 226 12.71 4.73 -4.47
CA PRO A 226 12.15 4.54 -5.81
C PRO A 226 13.26 4.70 -6.86
N ILE A 227 13.28 3.80 -7.83
CA ILE A 227 14.18 3.81 -8.98
C ILE A 227 13.43 4.21 -10.25
N GLY A 228 14.10 4.89 -11.17
CA GLY A 228 13.49 5.27 -12.44
C GLY A 228 14.08 6.53 -13.03
N ARG A 229 13.63 6.89 -14.24
CA ARG A 229 14.12 8.09 -14.93
C ARG A 229 13.75 9.39 -14.21
N ASN A 230 12.59 9.41 -13.57
CA ASN A 230 12.06 10.54 -12.82
C ASN A 230 10.99 10.06 -11.81
N ARG A 231 10.57 10.97 -10.93
CA ARG A 231 9.57 10.73 -9.88
C ARG A 231 8.19 10.30 -10.40
N GLU A 232 7.86 10.62 -11.64
CA GLU A 232 6.53 10.37 -12.24
C GLU A 232 6.42 8.95 -12.83
N SER A 233 7.56 8.31 -13.10
CA SER A 233 7.66 6.98 -13.71
C SER A 233 8.57 6.04 -12.91
N SER A 234 8.71 6.29 -11.60
CA SER A 234 9.57 5.46 -10.75
C SER A 234 8.83 4.21 -10.26
N THR A 235 9.58 3.15 -10.00
CA THR A 235 9.11 1.93 -9.33
C THR A 235 9.86 1.73 -8.02
N PHE A 236 9.26 0.97 -7.11
CA PHE A 236 9.96 0.50 -5.91
C PHE A 236 10.55 -0.89 -6.18
N PRO A 237 11.87 -1.08 -5.97
CA PRO A 237 12.45 -2.40 -5.98
C PRO A 237 11.94 -3.23 -4.80
N TYR A 238 11.86 -4.54 -4.98
CA TYR A 238 11.65 -5.49 -3.88
C TYR A 238 12.90 -6.35 -3.72
N MET A 239 13.25 -6.69 -2.49
CA MET A 239 14.45 -7.44 -2.17
C MET A 239 14.09 -8.71 -1.41
N LEU A 240 14.51 -9.85 -1.96
CA LEU A 240 14.60 -11.11 -1.22
C LEU A 240 16.04 -11.26 -0.71
N MET A 241 16.22 -11.37 0.60
CA MET A 241 17.50 -11.66 1.22
C MET A 241 17.41 -12.92 2.08
N VAL A 242 18.40 -13.80 1.92
CA VAL A 242 18.47 -15.10 2.60
C VAL A 242 19.86 -15.26 3.22
N MET A 243 19.91 -15.50 4.52
CA MET A 243 21.16 -15.60 5.28
C MET A 243 21.18 -16.83 6.18
N GLU A 244 22.37 -17.39 6.36
CA GLU A 244 22.64 -18.39 7.40
C GLU A 244 23.17 -17.64 8.64
N PRO A 245 22.41 -17.59 9.74
CA PRO A 245 22.72 -16.68 10.84
C PRO A 245 23.95 -17.10 11.64
N SER A 246 24.31 -18.38 11.67
CA SER A 246 25.43 -18.88 12.50
C SER A 246 26.81 -18.47 11.94
N SER A 247 26.95 -18.44 10.60
CA SER A 247 28.16 -18.04 9.90
C SER A 247 28.09 -16.64 9.29
N GLU A 248 26.94 -15.97 9.43
CA GLU A 248 26.62 -14.67 8.79
C GLU A 248 26.75 -14.70 7.26
N PHE A 249 26.72 -15.89 6.66
CA PHE A 249 26.85 -16.08 5.23
C PHE A 249 25.56 -15.69 4.52
N VAL A 250 25.67 -14.78 3.53
CA VAL A 250 24.57 -14.47 2.62
C VAL A 250 24.43 -15.61 1.61
N ILE A 251 23.37 -16.41 1.76
CA ILE A 251 23.03 -17.47 0.80
C ILE A 251 22.63 -16.85 -0.54
N GLY A 252 21.85 -15.78 -0.51
CA GLY A 252 21.42 -15.11 -1.73
C GLY A 252 20.72 -13.79 -1.46
N CYS A 253 20.76 -12.94 -2.49
CA CYS A 253 20.06 -11.66 -2.53
C CYS A 253 19.59 -11.42 -3.95
N ASP A 254 18.27 -11.41 -4.17
CA ASP A 254 17.65 -11.11 -5.46
C ASP A 254 16.82 -9.84 -5.36
N LEU A 255 16.86 -9.02 -6.42
CA LEU A 255 16.08 -7.81 -6.57
C LEU A 255 15.02 -8.01 -7.65
N PHE A 256 13.81 -7.54 -7.38
CA PHE A 256 12.68 -7.57 -8.27
C PHE A 256 12.19 -6.16 -8.58
N ASP A 257 11.67 -5.98 -9.78
CA ASP A 257 11.15 -4.71 -10.27
C ASP A 257 9.85 -5.00 -11.03
N VAL A 258 8.80 -4.24 -10.72
CA VAL A 258 7.47 -4.47 -11.28
C VAL A 258 7.37 -4.16 -12.77
N GLU A 259 8.32 -3.44 -13.35
CA GLU A 259 8.41 -3.29 -14.82
C GLU A 259 8.80 -4.61 -15.51
N LYS A 260 9.52 -5.49 -14.83
CA LYS A 260 9.98 -6.79 -15.38
C LYS A 260 9.15 -7.95 -14.88
N GLN A 261 8.65 -7.85 -13.65
CA GLN A 261 7.86 -8.87 -12.97
C GLN A 261 6.56 -8.24 -12.45
N PRO A 262 5.42 -8.41 -13.15
CA PRO A 262 4.16 -7.80 -12.73
C PRO A 262 3.82 -8.10 -11.27
N TYR A 263 3.31 -7.11 -10.55
CA TYR A 263 3.09 -7.18 -9.10
C TYR A 263 2.24 -8.40 -8.69
N GLU A 264 1.25 -8.77 -9.50
CA GLU A 264 0.34 -9.89 -9.26
C GLU A 264 1.04 -11.25 -9.30
N THR A 265 2.16 -11.33 -10.02
CA THR A 265 2.96 -12.56 -10.19
C THR A 265 4.27 -12.54 -9.42
N LEU A 266 4.59 -11.39 -8.80
CA LEU A 266 5.77 -11.20 -7.98
C LEU A 266 5.86 -12.23 -6.83
N PRO A 267 4.79 -12.55 -6.07
CA PRO A 267 4.86 -13.57 -5.02
C PRO A 267 5.40 -14.92 -5.51
N SER A 268 4.89 -15.42 -6.63
CA SER A 268 5.32 -16.70 -7.20
C SER A 268 6.76 -16.64 -7.71
N ALA A 269 7.19 -15.50 -8.28
CA ALA A 269 8.57 -15.30 -8.72
C ALA A 269 9.55 -15.30 -7.55
N VAL A 270 9.17 -14.74 -6.41
CA VAL A 270 9.99 -14.75 -5.18
C VAL A 270 10.15 -16.17 -4.65
N VAL A 271 9.08 -16.98 -4.62
CA VAL A 271 9.16 -18.39 -4.22
C VAL A 271 10.05 -19.21 -5.16
N ASP A 272 9.91 -19.03 -6.48
CA ASP A 272 10.78 -19.72 -7.46
C ASP A 272 12.25 -19.30 -7.30
N SER A 273 12.52 -18.00 -7.12
CA SER A 273 13.86 -17.47 -6.84
C SER A 273 14.47 -18.10 -5.57
N LEU A 274 13.74 -18.10 -4.45
CA LEU A 274 14.17 -18.68 -3.18
C LEU A 274 14.55 -20.17 -3.35
N LEU A 275 13.67 -20.96 -3.97
CA LEU A 275 13.91 -22.38 -4.18
C LEU A 275 15.13 -22.62 -5.10
N ARG A 276 15.30 -21.80 -6.14
CA ARG A 276 16.49 -21.86 -7.00
C ARG A 276 17.77 -21.46 -6.28
N MET A 277 17.73 -20.55 -5.29
CA MET A 277 18.89 -20.27 -4.44
C MET A 277 19.29 -21.54 -3.68
N PHE A 278 18.35 -22.19 -3.00
CA PHE A 278 18.62 -23.44 -2.28
C PHE A 278 19.14 -24.55 -3.20
N ASP A 279 18.55 -24.72 -4.38
CA ASP A 279 18.99 -25.71 -5.36
C ASP A 279 20.40 -25.42 -5.88
N ARG A 280 20.71 -24.15 -6.20
CA ARG A 280 22.03 -23.72 -6.70
C ARG A 280 23.14 -23.96 -5.69
N HIS A 281 22.86 -23.72 -4.41
CA HIS A 281 23.79 -23.97 -3.32
C HIS A 281 23.78 -25.43 -2.85
N ALA A 282 22.92 -26.27 -3.43
CA ALA A 282 22.72 -27.66 -3.04
C ALA A 282 22.46 -27.81 -1.52
N ILE A 283 21.63 -26.93 -0.96
CA ILE A 283 21.25 -26.93 0.45
C ILE A 283 19.75 -27.16 0.65
N CYS A 284 19.41 -27.69 1.82
CA CYS A 284 18.05 -27.84 2.32
C CYS A 284 17.97 -27.31 3.76
N PRO A 285 17.37 -26.14 4.00
CA PRO A 285 17.25 -25.59 5.34
C PRO A 285 16.45 -26.49 6.29
N SER A 286 16.77 -26.46 7.58
CA SER A 286 15.98 -27.16 8.60
C SER A 286 14.72 -26.39 9.02
N GLY A 287 14.61 -25.11 8.65
CA GLY A 287 13.51 -24.22 8.95
C GLY A 287 13.82 -22.77 8.58
N PHE A 288 12.81 -21.91 8.68
CA PHE A 288 12.92 -20.49 8.36
C PHE A 288 12.68 -19.62 9.60
N ASN A 289 13.55 -18.63 9.81
CA ASN A 289 13.19 -17.45 10.56
C ASN A 289 12.79 -16.35 9.57
N LEU A 290 11.69 -15.66 9.85
CA LEU A 290 11.03 -14.78 8.89
C LEU A 290 10.89 -13.38 9.49
N ALA A 291 11.30 -12.36 8.74
CA ALA A 291 11.33 -10.98 9.21
C ALA A 291 9.94 -10.37 9.44
N SER A 292 8.89 -10.91 8.80
CA SER A 292 7.54 -10.36 8.96
C SER A 292 6.42 -11.37 8.70
N PRO A 293 5.18 -11.09 9.18
CA PRO A 293 4.00 -11.89 8.84
C PRO A 293 3.74 -11.95 7.32
N VAL A 294 4.08 -10.89 6.58
CA VAL A 294 3.95 -10.86 5.11
C VAL A 294 4.88 -11.89 4.46
N THR A 295 6.15 -11.91 4.89
CA THR A 295 7.11 -12.94 4.43
C THR A 295 6.65 -14.35 4.83
N ALA A 296 5.96 -14.48 5.97
CA ALA A 296 5.42 -15.77 6.43
C ALA A 296 4.27 -16.30 5.59
N ALA A 297 3.31 -15.45 5.20
CA ALA A 297 2.26 -15.83 4.26
C ALA A 297 2.88 -16.27 2.92
N LEU A 298 3.81 -15.47 2.39
CA LEU A 298 4.49 -15.75 1.13
C LEU A 298 5.17 -17.14 1.10
N LEU A 299 5.77 -17.55 2.21
CA LEU A 299 6.55 -18.78 2.31
C LEU A 299 5.81 -19.94 2.99
N HIS A 300 4.53 -19.78 3.33
CA HIS A 300 3.74 -20.79 4.04
C HIS A 300 3.71 -22.13 3.29
N ASN A 301 3.24 -22.11 2.03
CA ASN A 301 3.15 -23.30 1.19
C ASN A 301 4.53 -23.89 0.86
N THR A 302 5.56 -23.04 0.76
CA THR A 302 6.94 -23.47 0.55
C THR A 302 7.48 -24.27 1.74
N ALA A 303 7.27 -23.77 2.96
CA ALA A 303 7.70 -24.45 4.16
C ALA A 303 6.95 -25.78 4.37
N THR A 304 5.64 -25.78 4.12
CA THR A 304 4.80 -26.99 4.15
C THR A 304 5.31 -28.03 3.15
N ALA A 305 5.59 -27.65 1.91
CA ALA A 305 6.09 -28.54 0.87
C ALA A 305 7.48 -29.13 1.19
N LEU A 306 8.35 -28.37 1.86
CA LEU A 306 9.66 -28.83 2.32
C LEU A 306 9.60 -29.62 3.64
N GLY A 307 8.46 -29.64 4.33
CA GLY A 307 8.28 -30.29 5.62
C GLY A 307 9.06 -29.61 6.75
N ILE A 308 9.21 -28.28 6.69
CA ILE A 308 10.00 -27.49 7.65
C ILE A 308 9.13 -26.51 8.43
N ARG A 309 9.66 -26.00 9.54
CA ARG A 309 8.95 -25.03 10.40
C ARG A 309 9.35 -23.60 10.05
N CYS A 310 8.40 -22.69 10.24
CA CYS A 310 8.58 -21.25 10.13
C CYS A 310 8.44 -20.58 11.49
N HIS A 311 9.28 -19.58 11.75
CA HIS A 311 9.23 -18.74 12.94
C HIS A 311 9.28 -17.28 12.52
N VAL A 312 8.19 -16.55 12.73
CA VAL A 312 8.22 -15.08 12.58
C VAL A 312 9.01 -14.50 13.75
N LYS A 313 9.94 -13.60 13.45
CA LYS A 313 10.78 -12.92 14.44
C LYS A 313 10.64 -11.42 14.23
N GLU A 314 10.52 -10.68 15.33
CA GLU A 314 10.48 -9.22 15.31
C GLU A 314 11.82 -8.61 14.86
N HIS A 315 12.93 -9.28 15.22
CA HIS A 315 14.28 -8.90 14.82
C HIS A 315 15.09 -10.11 14.39
N LEU A 316 15.85 -9.93 13.31
CA LEU A 316 16.83 -10.88 12.78
C LEU A 316 18.19 -10.16 12.71
N PRO A 317 18.92 -10.01 13.82
CA PRO A 317 19.96 -8.99 13.96
C PRO A 317 21.03 -8.97 12.84
N VAL A 318 21.46 -10.14 12.38
CA VAL A 318 22.45 -10.27 11.31
C VAL A 318 21.87 -9.82 9.97
N LEU A 319 20.65 -10.25 9.65
CA LEU A 319 19.93 -9.87 8.43
C LEU A 319 19.54 -8.39 8.46
N ASP A 320 19.03 -7.89 9.58
CA ASP A 320 18.68 -6.48 9.79
C ASP A 320 19.91 -5.60 9.61
N HIS A 321 21.07 -6.01 10.14
CA HIS A 321 22.33 -5.29 9.95
C HIS A 321 22.76 -5.27 8.48
N ALA A 322 22.69 -6.39 7.77
CA ALA A 322 23.05 -6.48 6.36
C ALA A 322 22.16 -5.57 5.48
N ILE A 323 20.85 -5.57 5.74
CA ILE A 323 19.86 -4.74 5.06
C ILE A 323 20.15 -3.25 5.34
N ASN A 324 20.35 -2.87 6.60
CA ASN A 324 20.62 -1.49 6.97
C ASN A 324 21.92 -0.97 6.37
N LEU A 325 22.98 -1.79 6.33
CA LEU A 325 24.23 -1.44 5.65
C LEU A 325 24.00 -1.21 4.16
N MET A 326 23.20 -2.05 3.50
CA MET A 326 22.87 -1.87 2.09
C MET A 326 22.10 -0.57 1.85
N LEU A 327 21.05 -0.31 2.62
CA LEU A 327 20.22 0.90 2.53
C LEU A 327 21.05 2.17 2.78
N SER A 328 21.96 2.16 3.76
CA SER A 328 22.82 3.31 4.06
C SER A 328 23.76 3.71 2.93
N ARG A 329 24.07 2.78 2.01
CA ARG A 329 24.91 3.04 0.83
C ARG A 329 24.11 3.46 -0.40
N MET A 330 22.78 3.33 -0.36
CA MET A 330 21.87 3.70 -1.45
C MET A 330 21.32 5.13 -1.29
N MET A 331 21.35 5.69 -0.08
CA MET A 331 20.96 7.07 0.25
C MET A 331 22.11 8.05 0.05
#